data_AF-A0A430G3P8-F1
#
_entry.id   AF-A0A430G3P8-F1
#
_cell.length_a   1.000
_cell.length_b   1.000
_cell.length_c   1.000
_cell.angle_alpha   90.00
_cell.angle_beta   90.00
_cell.angle_gamma   90.00
#
_symmetry.space_group_name_H-M   'P 1'
#
loop_
_entity.id
_entity.type
_entity.pdbx_description
1 polymer ?
#
loop_
_entity_poly.entity_id
_entity_poly.type
_entity_poly.pdbx_seq_one_letter_code
_entity_poly.pdbx_strand_id
1 'polypeptide(L)'
;MKGKILGFSERDGGAISAEDGSRYKFTAADWRGERPPTPGLAVDFESNGAAASEVYPVSGAAMAALGNLSVDLTSLSASPGGARFGALFTQSLALPFALLLLAACLLTAISSPAQSYSLFGLGEAADTIRVPSAMAARMMGERGGSGLGALEALLVLRFAAPLAALWLIWAAWQGRKERLPMLVAGASAILAGMLVFLFRSAVLSAIPSFARAQIGSVISIGLGTWLLLLVGAALIAAGLGILRNPLAQAAGDATQS
;
A
#
# COMPACT_ATOMS: atom_id res chain seq x y z
N MET A 1 13.26 8.78 23.97
CA MET A 1 13.67 7.36 24.11
C MET A 1 12.53 6.51 23.57
N LYS A 2 12.83 5.44 22.83
CA LYS A 2 11.79 4.61 22.20
C LYS A 2 11.55 3.32 22.97
N GLY A 3 10.29 2.90 23.01
CA GLY A 3 9.89 1.67 23.70
C GLY A 3 8.51 1.17 23.30
N LYS A 4 8.07 0.09 23.96
CA LYS A 4 6.75 -0.51 23.78
C LYS A 4 6.01 -0.60 25.11
N ILE A 5 4.72 -0.32 25.11
CA ILE A 5 3.88 -0.46 26.30
C ILE A 5 3.72 -1.94 26.64
N LEU A 6 4.01 -2.34 27.87
CA LEU A 6 3.80 -3.71 28.37
C LEU A 6 2.37 -3.90 28.89
N GLY A 7 1.82 -2.86 29.51
CA GLY A 7 0.49 -2.87 30.11
C GLY A 7 0.17 -1.51 30.72
N PHE A 8 -1.11 -1.22 30.88
CA PHE A 8 -1.61 -0.02 31.52
C PHE A 8 -2.85 -0.35 32.36
N SER A 9 -2.86 0.16 33.59
CA SER A 9 -4.00 0.14 34.51
C SER A 9 -4.25 1.58 34.97
N GLU A 10 -5.51 2.02 34.97
CA GLU A 10 -5.87 3.36 35.47
C GLU A 10 -5.51 3.55 36.96
N ARG A 11 -5.41 2.46 37.72
CA ARG A 11 -5.11 2.49 39.15
C ARG A 11 -3.62 2.52 39.48
N ASP A 12 -2.82 1.78 38.69
CA ASP A 12 -1.40 1.51 39.00
C ASP A 12 -0.43 2.13 37.97
N GLY A 13 -0.97 2.80 36.95
CA GLY A 13 -0.20 3.33 35.81
C GLY A 13 0.17 2.25 34.79
N GLY A 14 1.09 2.60 33.89
CA GLY A 14 1.60 1.70 32.88
C GLY A 14 3.11 1.49 32.95
N ALA A 15 3.58 0.47 32.25
CA ALA A 15 5.01 0.17 32.11
C ALA A 15 5.39 0.13 30.63
N ILE A 16 6.54 0.72 30.31
CA ILE A 16 7.15 0.73 28.98
C ILE A 16 8.44 -0.08 29.04
N SER A 17 8.60 -1.01 28.12
CA SER A 17 9.88 -1.66 27.83
C SER A 17 10.60 -0.83 26.79
N ALA A 18 11.69 -0.20 27.19
CA ALA A 18 12.53 0.54 26.27
C ALA A 18 13.41 -0.40 25.44
N GLU A 19 13.92 0.10 24.31
CA GLU A 19 14.82 -0.66 23.43
C GLU A 19 16.18 -0.96 24.09
N ASP A 20 16.54 -0.22 25.15
CA ASP A 20 17.72 -0.46 25.98
C ASP A 20 17.55 -1.66 26.94
N GLY A 21 16.38 -2.32 26.95
CA GLY A 21 16.05 -3.44 27.82
C GLY A 21 15.57 -3.04 29.23
N SER A 22 15.57 -1.75 29.56
CA SER A 22 15.10 -1.21 30.84
C SER A 22 13.59 -0.97 30.84
N ARG A 23 12.99 -0.98 32.04
CA ARG A 23 11.55 -0.76 32.23
C ARG A 23 11.32 0.59 32.88
N TYR A 24 10.48 1.41 32.25
CA TYR A 24 10.08 2.72 32.73
C TYR A 24 8.60 2.73 33.07
N LYS A 25 8.24 3.28 34.24
CA LYS A 25 6.84 3.43 34.63
C LYS A 25 6.30 4.78 34.18
N PHE A 26 5.05 4.84 33.73
CA PHE A 26 4.37 6.10 33.38
C PHE A 26 2.98 6.12 33.98
N THR A 27 2.44 7.32 34.21
CA THR A 27 1.07 7.49 34.69
C THR A 27 0.16 7.98 33.58
N ALA A 28 -1.16 8.00 33.83
CA ALA A 28 -2.13 8.57 32.89
C ALA A 28 -1.86 10.07 32.60
N ALA A 29 -1.26 10.80 33.55
CA ALA A 29 -0.95 12.22 33.38
C ALA A 29 0.20 12.47 32.40
N ASP A 30 1.11 11.50 32.25
CA ASP A 30 2.27 11.57 31.36
C ASP A 30 1.92 11.19 29.92
N TRP A 31 0.74 10.61 29.70
CA TRP A 31 0.27 10.17 28.39
C TRP A 31 -0.20 11.34 27.52
N ARG A 32 0.33 11.42 26.30
CA ARG A 32 0.02 12.48 25.32
C ARG A 32 -0.72 11.96 24.08
N GLY A 33 -1.20 10.72 24.10
CA GLY A 33 -1.95 10.13 22.99
C GLY A 33 -3.46 10.39 23.06
N GLU A 34 -4.10 10.53 21.90
CA GLU A 34 -5.56 10.73 21.78
C GLU A 34 -6.39 9.52 22.22
N ARG A 35 -5.79 8.32 22.20
CA ARG A 35 -6.43 7.05 22.59
C ARG A 35 -5.76 6.47 23.83
N PRO A 36 -6.47 5.66 24.63
CA PRO A 36 -5.88 5.03 25.81
C PRO A 36 -4.68 4.13 25.43
N PRO A 37 -3.64 4.09 26.27
CA PRO A 37 -2.44 3.28 26.03
C PRO A 37 -2.79 1.78 25.95
N THR A 38 -2.33 1.12 24.90
CA THR A 38 -2.60 -0.31 24.62
C THR A 38 -1.31 -1.13 24.74
N PRO A 39 -1.32 -2.34 25.33
CA PRO A 39 -0.16 -3.23 25.33
C PRO A 39 0.35 -3.50 23.90
N GLY A 40 1.68 -3.43 23.71
CA GLY A 40 2.36 -3.60 22.43
C GLY A 40 2.54 -2.31 21.62
N LEU A 41 1.92 -1.19 22.02
CA LEU A 41 2.01 0.07 21.30
C LEU A 41 3.43 0.66 21.40
N ALA A 42 4.00 1.05 20.25
CA ALA A 42 5.28 1.74 20.19
C ALA A 42 5.11 3.21 20.59
N VAL A 43 5.99 3.67 21.47
CA VAL A 43 5.94 5.01 22.06
C VAL A 43 7.32 5.65 22.07
N ASP A 44 7.36 6.97 21.94
CA ASP A 44 8.52 7.80 22.26
C ASP A 44 8.22 8.52 23.57
N PHE A 45 9.18 8.53 24.48
CA PHE A 45 9.02 9.10 25.81
C PHE A 45 10.33 9.70 26.29
N GLU A 46 10.26 10.65 27.20
CA GLU A 46 11.42 11.20 27.86
C GLU A 46 11.69 10.42 29.16
N SER A 47 12.94 10.02 29.41
CA SER A 47 13.30 9.32 30.64
C SER A 47 13.57 10.33 31.75
N ASN A 48 12.83 10.18 32.84
CA ASN A 48 13.06 10.90 34.09
C ASN A 48 13.39 9.87 35.17
N GLY A 49 14.67 9.46 35.23
CA GLY A 49 15.13 8.39 36.10
C GLY A 49 14.49 7.04 35.74
N ALA A 50 13.73 6.46 36.67
CA ALA A 50 12.99 5.20 36.45
C ALA A 50 11.56 5.41 35.93
N ALA A 51 11.16 6.65 35.67
CA ALA A 51 9.85 7.01 35.13
C ALA A 51 9.97 7.52 33.69
N ALA A 52 8.90 7.33 32.93
CA ALA A 52 8.73 7.88 31.58
C ALA A 52 7.78 9.07 31.64
N SER A 53 8.26 10.24 31.26
CA SER A 53 7.49 11.47 31.09
C SER A 53 7.22 11.75 29.62
N GLU A 54 6.17 12.50 29.33
CA GLU A 54 5.78 12.90 27.97
C GLU A 54 5.74 11.74 26.97
N VAL A 55 4.85 10.77 27.23
CA VAL A 55 4.73 9.56 26.41
C VAL A 55 3.86 9.85 25.19
N TYR A 56 4.48 9.87 24.01
CA TYR A 56 3.82 10.06 22.72
C TYR A 56 3.65 8.72 21.99
N PRO A 57 2.44 8.37 21.51
CA PRO A 57 2.26 7.23 20.63
C PRO A 57 2.98 7.49 19.30
N VAL A 58 3.91 6.62 18.93
CA VAL A 58 4.51 6.67 17.59
C VAL A 58 3.46 6.12 16.64
N SER A 59 3.09 6.92 15.64
CA SER A 59 2.08 6.61 14.62
C SER A 59 2.53 5.53 13.64
N GLY A 60 2.97 4.39 14.16
CA GLY A 60 3.11 3.10 13.49
C GLY A 60 1.92 2.18 13.74
N ALA A 61 0.78 2.73 14.20
CA ALA A 61 -0.43 1.99 14.58
C ALA A 61 -0.94 1.04 13.49
N ALA A 62 -0.69 1.32 12.21
CA ALA A 62 -1.01 0.39 11.12
C ALA A 62 -0.16 -0.90 11.13
N MET A 63 1.13 -0.79 11.48
CA MET A 63 2.04 -1.94 11.60
C MET A 63 1.90 -2.67 12.95
N ALA A 64 1.57 -1.95 14.03
CA ALA A 64 1.27 -2.54 15.33
C ALA A 64 -0.08 -3.27 15.35
N ALA A 65 -1.08 -2.77 14.60
CA ALA A 65 -2.34 -3.49 14.37
C ALA A 65 -2.08 -4.80 13.59
N LEU A 66 -1.17 -4.81 12.62
CA LEU A 66 -0.73 -6.04 11.93
C LEU A 66 0.03 -6.99 12.87
N GLY A 67 0.82 -6.48 13.83
CA GLY A 67 1.59 -7.29 14.79
C GLY A 67 0.77 -7.90 15.92
N ASN A 68 -0.37 -7.29 16.29
CA ASN A 68 -1.31 -7.80 17.30
C ASN A 68 -2.49 -8.59 16.70
N LEU A 69 -2.55 -8.72 15.37
CA LEU A 69 -3.46 -9.65 14.70
C LEU A 69 -2.90 -11.08 14.87
N SER A 70 -3.05 -11.64 16.08
CA SER A 70 -2.98 -13.09 16.29
C SER A 70 -4.21 -13.73 15.63
N VAL A 71 -4.26 -13.63 14.30
CA VAL A 71 -5.18 -14.35 13.45
C VAL A 71 -4.76 -15.80 13.56
N ASP A 72 -5.54 -16.60 14.28
CA ASP A 72 -5.34 -18.04 14.33
C ASP A 72 -5.68 -18.59 12.93
N LEU A 73 -4.69 -18.52 12.04
CA LEU A 73 -4.74 -18.95 10.64
C LEU A 73 -5.14 -20.42 10.54
N THR A 74 -4.85 -21.21 11.58
CA THR A 74 -5.27 -22.60 11.74
C THR A 74 -6.77 -22.72 11.95
N SER A 75 -7.38 -21.89 12.81
CA SER A 75 -8.84 -21.86 13.00
C SER A 75 -9.60 -21.33 11.77
N LEU A 76 -9.04 -20.35 11.06
CA LEU A 76 -9.63 -19.81 9.84
C LEU A 76 -9.48 -20.77 8.67
N SER A 77 -8.32 -21.39 8.48
CA SER A 77 -8.10 -22.41 7.43
C SER A 77 -8.90 -23.69 7.67
N ALA A 78 -9.17 -24.04 8.92
CA ALA A 78 -10.08 -25.13 9.27
C ALA A 78 -11.56 -24.79 9.05
N SER A 79 -11.92 -23.51 8.91
CA SER A 79 -13.29 -23.12 8.59
C SER A 79 -13.65 -23.51 7.14
N PRO A 80 -14.93 -23.83 6.83
CA PRO A 80 -15.36 -24.10 5.47
C PRO A 80 -15.01 -22.99 4.46
N GLY A 81 -14.90 -21.75 4.93
CA GLY A 81 -14.46 -20.60 4.15
C GLY A 81 -12.94 -20.57 3.90
N GLY A 82 -12.12 -20.88 4.90
CA GLY A 82 -10.67 -20.88 4.77
C GLY A 82 -10.11 -22.10 4.04
N ALA A 83 -10.74 -23.26 4.17
CA ALA A 83 -10.42 -24.43 3.33
C ALA A 83 -10.69 -24.15 1.85
N ARG A 84 -11.78 -23.42 1.55
CA ARG A 84 -12.07 -22.92 0.20
C ARG A 84 -11.08 -21.85 -0.26
N PHE A 85 -10.62 -20.99 0.64
CA PHE A 85 -9.59 -20.00 0.35
C PHE A 85 -8.24 -20.64 0.00
N GLY A 86 -7.84 -21.67 0.76
CA GLY A 86 -6.64 -22.47 0.49
C GLY A 86 -6.73 -23.24 -0.83
N ALA A 87 -7.89 -23.83 -1.12
CA ALA A 87 -8.14 -24.50 -2.39
C ALA A 87 -8.11 -23.53 -3.58
N LEU A 88 -8.65 -22.32 -3.46
CA LEU A 88 -8.57 -21.31 -4.52
C LEU A 88 -7.14 -20.82 -4.77
N PHE A 89 -6.31 -20.74 -3.72
CA PHE A 89 -4.90 -20.35 -3.84
C PHE A 89 -4.06 -21.39 -4.59
N THR A 90 -4.41 -22.67 -4.49
CA THR A 90 -3.71 -23.77 -5.17
C THR A 90 -4.31 -24.10 -6.54
N GLN A 91 -5.63 -23.98 -6.68
CA GLN A 91 -6.37 -24.33 -7.89
C GLN A 91 -6.42 -23.19 -8.91
N SER A 92 -6.32 -21.93 -8.48
CA SER A 92 -6.35 -20.74 -9.34
C SER A 92 -5.22 -19.74 -9.04
N LEU A 93 -4.55 -19.25 -10.09
CA LEU A 93 -3.60 -18.12 -9.95
C LEU A 93 -4.28 -16.76 -9.84
N ALA A 94 -5.61 -16.67 -10.04
CA ALA A 94 -6.33 -15.39 -9.97
C ALA A 94 -6.16 -14.72 -8.61
N LEU A 95 -6.26 -15.52 -7.54
CA LEU A 95 -6.21 -15.04 -6.17
C LEU A 95 -4.82 -14.49 -5.78
N PRO A 96 -3.70 -15.24 -5.95
CA PRO A 96 -2.38 -14.71 -5.61
C PRO A 96 -2.02 -13.48 -6.46
N PHE A 97 -2.35 -13.47 -7.75
CA PHE A 97 -2.09 -12.28 -8.58
C PHE A 97 -2.95 -11.08 -8.22
N ALA A 98 -4.22 -11.28 -7.85
CA ALA A 98 -5.07 -10.19 -7.37
C ALA A 98 -4.54 -9.57 -6.07
N LEU A 99 -4.08 -10.41 -5.13
CA LEU A 99 -3.48 -9.95 -3.87
C LEU A 99 -2.16 -9.21 -4.12
N LEU A 100 -1.31 -9.73 -5.00
CA LEU A 100 -0.09 -9.04 -5.43
C LEU A 100 -0.40 -7.70 -6.11
N LEU A 101 -1.46 -7.64 -6.92
CA LEU A 101 -1.90 -6.41 -7.57
C LEU A 101 -2.36 -5.36 -6.54
N LEU A 102 -3.14 -5.76 -5.52
CA LEU A 102 -3.55 -4.88 -4.43
C LEU A 102 -2.34 -4.39 -3.61
N ALA A 103 -1.41 -5.29 -3.28
CA ALA A 103 -0.16 -4.92 -2.61
C ALA A 103 0.67 -3.95 -3.46
N ALA A 104 0.76 -4.17 -4.78
CA ALA A 104 1.46 -3.28 -5.72
C ALA A 104 0.84 -1.88 -5.77
N CYS A 105 -0.50 -1.76 -5.64
CA CYS A 105 -1.18 -0.46 -5.56
C CYS A 105 -0.84 0.32 -4.28
N LEU A 106 -0.57 -0.38 -3.19
CA LEU A 106 -0.22 0.22 -1.89
C LEU A 106 1.27 0.57 -1.78
N LEU A 107 2.11 -0.09 -2.57
CA LEU A 107 3.55 0.17 -2.65
C LEU A 107 3.85 1.54 -3.29
N THR A 108 5.06 2.04 -3.03
CA THR A 108 5.55 3.31 -3.57
C THR A 108 5.53 3.28 -5.11
N ALA A 109 4.80 4.22 -5.70
CA ALA A 109 4.66 4.36 -7.15
C ALA A 109 5.71 5.34 -7.72
N ILE A 110 5.91 6.46 -7.03
CA ILE A 110 6.96 7.44 -7.34
C ILE A 110 7.72 7.74 -6.06
N SER A 111 9.05 7.74 -6.16
CA SER A 111 9.91 8.15 -5.07
C SER A 111 10.69 9.41 -5.45
N SER A 112 10.75 10.34 -4.50
CA SER A 112 11.69 11.46 -4.50
C SER A 112 12.43 11.47 -3.15
N PRO A 113 13.56 12.16 -3.01
CA PRO A 113 14.33 12.21 -1.76
C PRO A 113 13.58 12.92 -0.65
N ALA A 114 12.65 13.80 -1.02
CA ALA A 114 11.84 14.55 -0.08
C ALA A 114 10.57 13.78 0.30
N GLN A 115 9.88 13.16 -0.67
CA GLN A 115 8.62 12.45 -0.44
C GLN A 115 8.42 11.25 -1.38
N SER A 116 7.77 10.20 -0.87
CA SER A 116 7.38 9.02 -1.62
C SER A 116 5.86 8.92 -1.66
N TYR A 117 5.29 8.75 -2.84
CA TYR A 117 3.85 8.62 -3.02
C TYR A 117 3.49 7.22 -3.54
N SER A 118 2.47 6.62 -2.92
CA SER A 118 1.81 5.42 -3.43
C SER A 118 0.86 5.77 -4.57
N LEU A 119 0.26 4.77 -5.20
CA LEU A 119 -0.68 4.98 -6.30
C LEU A 119 -1.89 5.85 -5.89
N PHE A 120 -2.30 5.77 -4.63
CA PHE A 120 -3.35 6.60 -4.05
C PHE A 120 -2.89 8.04 -3.76
N GLY A 121 -1.63 8.21 -3.33
CA GLY A 121 -1.03 9.51 -3.01
C GLY A 121 -0.71 10.37 -4.24
N LEU A 122 -0.79 9.82 -5.46
CA LEU A 122 -0.56 10.58 -6.70
C LEU A 122 -1.54 11.76 -6.89
N GLY A 123 -2.71 11.74 -6.23
CA GLY A 123 -3.67 12.86 -6.31
C GLY A 123 -3.17 14.07 -5.54
N GLU A 124 -2.71 13.85 -4.32
CA GLU A 124 -2.10 14.88 -3.48
C GLU A 124 -0.83 15.45 -4.13
N ALA A 125 0.01 14.58 -4.71
CA ALA A 125 1.16 15.01 -5.51
C ALA A 125 0.78 15.86 -6.73
N ALA A 126 -0.35 15.57 -7.39
CA ALA A 126 -0.84 16.39 -8.50
C ALA A 126 -1.33 17.77 -8.03
N ASP A 127 -2.05 17.81 -6.91
CA ASP A 127 -2.60 19.05 -6.35
C ASP A 127 -1.53 20.04 -5.90
N THR A 128 -0.43 19.55 -5.30
CA THR A 128 0.70 20.40 -4.89
C THR A 128 1.34 21.16 -6.06
N ILE A 129 1.31 20.60 -7.27
CA ILE A 129 1.87 21.22 -8.48
C ILE A 129 0.81 22.05 -9.23
N ARG A 130 -0.42 21.55 -9.26
CA ARG A 130 -1.54 22.13 -10.02
C ARG A 130 -2.06 23.41 -9.40
N VAL A 131 -2.27 23.47 -8.09
CA VAL A 131 -2.88 24.64 -7.44
C VAL A 131 -2.05 25.92 -7.68
N PRO A 132 -0.71 25.92 -7.51
CA PRO A 132 0.11 27.08 -7.83
C PRO A 132 0.11 27.43 -9.33
N SER A 133 0.20 26.43 -10.21
CA SER A 133 0.24 26.66 -11.67
C SER A 133 -1.09 27.13 -12.25
N ALA A 134 -2.22 26.63 -11.75
CA ALA A 134 -3.55 27.10 -12.12
C ALA A 134 -3.81 28.53 -11.62
N MET A 135 -3.31 28.88 -10.44
CA MET A 135 -3.38 30.25 -9.92
C MET A 135 -2.55 31.22 -10.77
N ALA A 136 -1.33 30.81 -11.15
CA ALA A 136 -0.47 31.59 -12.04
C ALA A 136 -1.08 31.74 -13.46
N ALA A 137 -1.65 30.68 -14.03
CA ALA A 137 -2.32 30.73 -15.33
C ALA A 137 -3.55 31.65 -15.32
N ARG A 138 -4.34 31.64 -14.22
CA ARG A 138 -5.45 32.57 -14.02
C ARG A 138 -4.98 34.02 -13.93
N MET A 139 -3.84 34.28 -13.27
CA MET A 139 -3.23 35.62 -13.25
C MET A 139 -2.72 36.06 -14.62
N MET A 140 -2.28 35.12 -15.47
CA MET A 140 -1.83 35.39 -16.85
C MET A 140 -2.97 35.44 -17.88
N GLY A 141 -4.24 35.33 -17.46
CA GLY A 141 -5.41 35.46 -18.34
C GLY A 141 -5.66 34.25 -19.25
N GLU A 142 -4.96 33.13 -19.07
CA GLU A 142 -5.21 31.90 -19.81
C GLU A 142 -6.53 31.26 -19.33
N ARG A 143 -7.52 31.20 -20.24
CA ARG A 143 -8.82 30.54 -20.02
C ARG A 143 -8.82 29.05 -20.41
N GLY A 144 -7.71 28.52 -20.89
CA GLY A 144 -7.57 27.12 -21.28
C GLY A 144 -7.28 26.22 -20.08
N GLY A 145 -7.91 25.04 -20.03
CA GLY A 145 -7.59 24.03 -19.03
C GLY A 145 -6.10 23.67 -19.11
N SER A 146 -5.37 23.82 -18.01
CA SER A 146 -3.95 23.47 -17.97
C SER A 146 -3.78 21.99 -18.33
N GLY A 147 -2.70 21.63 -19.02
CA GLY A 147 -2.40 20.22 -19.34
C GLY A 147 -2.40 19.31 -18.10
N LEU A 148 -2.15 19.89 -16.92
CA LEU A 148 -2.24 19.27 -15.60
C LEU A 148 -3.68 18.90 -15.17
N GLY A 149 -4.70 19.64 -15.60
CA GLY A 149 -6.11 19.30 -15.33
C GLY A 149 -6.60 18.09 -16.14
N ALA A 150 -6.15 17.95 -17.39
CA ALA A 150 -6.43 16.74 -18.18
C ALA A 150 -5.73 15.51 -17.58
N LEU A 151 -4.52 15.68 -17.05
CA LEU A 151 -3.78 14.63 -16.36
C LEU A 151 -4.49 14.18 -15.07
N GLU A 152 -5.05 15.09 -14.29
CA GLU A 152 -5.84 14.76 -13.09
C GLU A 152 -7.08 13.92 -13.42
N ALA A 153 -7.80 14.27 -14.49
CA ALA A 153 -8.93 13.47 -14.97
C ALA A 153 -8.48 12.06 -15.38
N LEU A 154 -7.32 11.94 -16.03
CA LEU A 154 -6.71 10.65 -16.34
C LEU A 154 -6.22 9.92 -15.08
N LEU A 155 -5.84 10.63 -14.01
CA LEU A 155 -5.43 10.00 -12.76
C LEU A 155 -6.57 9.22 -12.11
N VAL A 156 -7.83 9.56 -12.33
CA VAL A 156 -8.98 8.77 -11.84
C VAL A 156 -8.94 7.32 -12.36
N LEU A 157 -8.42 7.12 -13.57
CA LEU A 157 -8.28 5.79 -14.19
C LEU A 157 -7.35 4.86 -13.40
N ARG A 158 -6.51 5.38 -12.50
CA ARG A 158 -5.67 4.58 -11.59
C ARG A 158 -6.48 3.67 -10.66
N PHE A 159 -7.72 4.07 -10.34
CA PHE A 159 -8.61 3.28 -9.48
C PHE A 159 -9.21 2.06 -10.19
N ALA A 160 -9.07 1.96 -11.51
CA ALA A 160 -9.50 0.78 -12.26
C ALA A 160 -8.75 -0.49 -11.80
N ALA A 161 -7.45 -0.38 -11.49
CA ALA A 161 -6.63 -1.52 -11.07
C ALA A 161 -7.11 -2.16 -9.74
N PRO A 162 -7.27 -1.43 -8.62
CA PRO A 162 -7.77 -2.04 -7.38
C PRO A 162 -9.22 -2.53 -7.50
N LEU A 163 -10.08 -1.84 -8.25
CA LEU A 163 -11.46 -2.30 -8.49
C LEU A 163 -11.49 -3.60 -9.31
N ALA A 164 -10.66 -3.70 -10.35
CA ALA A 164 -10.54 -4.92 -11.15
C ALA A 164 -9.93 -6.08 -10.34
N ALA A 165 -9.01 -5.80 -9.41
CA ALA A 165 -8.47 -6.79 -8.49
C ALA A 165 -9.56 -7.35 -7.55
N LEU A 166 -10.38 -6.48 -6.97
CA LEU A 166 -11.52 -6.90 -6.14
C LEU A 166 -12.55 -7.71 -6.95
N TRP A 167 -12.80 -7.30 -8.20
CA TRP A 167 -13.68 -8.05 -9.10
C TRP A 167 -13.11 -9.43 -9.46
N LEU A 168 -11.79 -9.54 -9.67
CA LEU A 168 -11.11 -10.80 -9.90
C LEU A 168 -11.22 -11.75 -8.71
N ILE A 169 -11.03 -11.25 -7.48
CA ILE A 169 -11.22 -12.02 -6.24
C ILE A 169 -12.66 -12.54 -6.15
N TRP A 170 -13.64 -11.68 -6.41
CA TRP A 170 -15.05 -12.07 -6.38
C TRP A 170 -15.39 -13.09 -7.47
N ALA A 171 -14.85 -12.94 -8.67
CA ALA A 171 -15.07 -13.86 -9.78
C ALA A 171 -14.46 -15.24 -9.51
N ALA A 172 -13.27 -15.29 -8.91
CA ALA A 172 -12.62 -16.51 -8.44
C ALA A 172 -13.47 -17.20 -7.36
N TRP A 173 -14.04 -16.41 -6.44
CA TRP A 173 -14.87 -16.96 -5.38
C TRP A 173 -16.19 -17.57 -5.88
N GLN A 174 -16.75 -17.05 -6.98
CA GLN A 174 -17.93 -17.64 -7.63
C GLN A 174 -17.64 -18.84 -8.51
N GLY A 175 -16.37 -19.25 -8.68
CA GLY A 175 -16.00 -20.35 -9.57
C GLY A 175 -16.34 -20.09 -11.05
N ARG A 176 -16.46 -18.82 -11.47
CA ARG A 176 -16.71 -18.46 -12.87
C ARG A 176 -15.41 -18.57 -13.69
N LYS A 177 -15.53 -18.59 -15.02
CA LYS A 177 -14.36 -18.54 -15.92
C LYS A 177 -13.53 -17.27 -15.63
N GLU A 178 -12.35 -17.45 -15.05
CA GLU A 178 -11.51 -16.34 -14.58
C GLU A 178 -10.73 -15.62 -15.69
N ARG A 179 -10.82 -16.10 -16.95
CA ARG A 179 -10.06 -15.55 -18.08
C ARG A 179 -10.34 -14.07 -18.34
N LEU A 180 -11.62 -13.69 -18.37
CA LEU A 180 -12.04 -12.30 -18.57
C LEU A 180 -11.59 -11.37 -17.43
N PRO A 181 -11.86 -11.68 -16.16
CA PRO A 181 -11.43 -10.81 -15.07
C PRO A 181 -9.90 -10.74 -14.95
N MET A 182 -9.15 -11.80 -15.29
CA MET A 182 -7.67 -11.74 -15.35
C MET A 182 -7.20 -10.75 -16.41
N LEU A 183 -7.77 -10.77 -17.61
CA LEU A 183 -7.42 -9.83 -18.69
C LEU A 183 -7.74 -8.38 -18.30
N VAL A 184 -8.91 -8.13 -17.71
CA VAL A 184 -9.32 -6.79 -17.28
C VAL A 184 -8.47 -6.29 -16.12
N ALA A 185 -8.17 -7.13 -15.13
CA ALA A 185 -7.24 -6.80 -14.04
C ALA A 185 -5.83 -6.53 -14.56
N GLY A 186 -5.35 -7.32 -15.52
CA GLY A 186 -4.04 -7.12 -16.13
C GLY A 186 -3.96 -5.83 -16.96
N ALA A 187 -4.97 -5.55 -17.79
CA ALA A 187 -5.03 -4.34 -18.60
C ALA A 187 -5.15 -3.07 -17.72
N SER A 188 -5.96 -3.12 -16.67
CA SER A 188 -6.08 -2.02 -15.71
C SER A 188 -4.80 -1.79 -14.89
N ALA A 189 -4.07 -2.85 -14.55
CA ALA A 189 -2.76 -2.75 -13.90
C ALA A 189 -1.71 -2.09 -14.81
N ILE A 190 -1.64 -2.50 -16.07
CA ILE A 190 -0.74 -1.87 -17.06
C ILE A 190 -1.11 -0.41 -17.26
N LEU A 191 -2.39 -0.10 -17.41
CA LEU A 191 -2.88 1.27 -17.55
C LEU A 191 -2.49 2.12 -16.34
N ALA A 192 -2.69 1.61 -15.13
CA ALA A 192 -2.32 2.30 -13.91
C ALA A 192 -0.80 2.52 -13.82
N GLY A 193 0.01 1.53 -14.21
CA GLY A 193 1.47 1.68 -14.30
C GLY A 193 1.89 2.75 -15.32
N MET A 194 1.35 2.69 -16.55
CA MET A 194 1.62 3.68 -17.60
C MET A 194 1.24 5.11 -17.21
N LEU A 195 0.17 5.24 -16.44
CA LEU A 195 -0.28 6.53 -15.92
C LEU A 195 0.74 7.13 -14.93
N VAL A 196 1.48 6.32 -14.17
CA VAL A 196 2.59 6.79 -13.31
C VAL A 196 3.74 7.35 -14.16
N PHE A 197 4.08 6.69 -15.27
CA PHE A 197 5.09 7.20 -16.21
C PHE A 197 4.64 8.53 -16.84
N LEU A 198 3.37 8.61 -17.25
CA LEU A 198 2.78 9.82 -17.81
C LEU A 198 2.82 10.97 -16.81
N PHE A 199 2.47 10.70 -15.55
CA PHE A 199 2.54 11.69 -14.47
C PHE A 199 3.96 12.17 -14.24
N ARG A 200 4.95 11.26 -14.11
CA ARG A 200 6.37 11.65 -13.98
C ARG A 200 6.84 12.51 -15.15
N SER A 201 6.47 12.14 -16.37
CA SER A 201 6.80 12.91 -17.58
C SER A 201 6.21 14.33 -17.54
N ALA A 202 4.95 14.44 -17.09
CA ALA A 202 4.27 15.73 -16.94
C ALA A 202 4.84 16.60 -15.82
N VAL A 203 5.24 16.00 -14.70
CA VAL A 203 5.94 16.74 -13.64
C VAL A 203 7.27 17.29 -14.16
N LEU A 204 8.04 16.48 -14.90
CA LEU A 204 9.30 16.92 -15.48
C LEU A 204 9.11 18.02 -16.53
N SER A 205 8.04 18.00 -17.32
CA SER A 205 7.78 19.04 -18.33
C SER A 205 7.43 20.41 -17.71
N ALA A 206 6.83 20.42 -16.51
CA ALA A 206 6.56 21.65 -15.75
C ALA A 206 7.83 22.28 -15.15
N ILE A 207 8.94 21.53 -15.09
CA ILE A 207 10.22 21.99 -14.55
C ILE A 207 11.04 22.71 -15.64
N PRO A 208 11.69 23.84 -15.31
CA PRO A 208 12.62 24.53 -16.22
C PRO A 208 13.72 23.62 -16.77
N SER A 209 14.14 23.82 -18.03
CA SER A 209 15.08 22.93 -18.74
C SER A 209 16.42 22.73 -18.03
N PHE A 210 16.94 23.75 -17.36
CA PHE A 210 18.20 23.70 -16.63
C PHE A 210 18.13 22.79 -15.38
N ALA A 211 16.95 22.68 -14.74
CA ALA A 211 16.76 21.87 -13.54
C ALA A 211 16.24 20.46 -13.84
N ARG A 212 15.67 20.23 -15.03
CA ARG A 212 15.09 18.94 -15.45
C ARG A 212 16.08 17.77 -15.36
N ALA A 213 17.32 17.96 -15.79
CA ALA A 213 18.33 16.90 -15.78
C ALA A 213 18.75 16.53 -14.34
N GLN A 214 18.90 17.52 -13.46
CA GLN A 214 19.22 17.32 -12.05
C GLN A 214 18.07 16.74 -11.26
N ILE A 215 16.83 17.14 -11.52
CA ILE A 215 15.66 16.64 -10.79
C ILE A 215 15.21 15.27 -11.33
N GLY A 216 15.35 15.05 -12.63
CA GLY A 216 14.98 13.81 -13.30
C GLY A 216 15.82 12.59 -12.89
N SER A 217 17.08 12.77 -12.51
CA SER A 217 17.93 11.69 -11.97
C SER A 217 17.53 11.27 -10.56
N VAL A 218 16.76 12.12 -9.88
CA VAL A 218 16.43 11.99 -8.47
C VAL A 218 14.98 11.53 -8.26
N ILE A 219 14.08 11.87 -9.19
CA ILE A 219 12.72 11.32 -9.24
C ILE A 219 12.76 9.97 -9.95
N SER A 220 12.65 8.90 -9.18
CA SER A 220 12.66 7.53 -9.69
C SER A 220 11.27 6.89 -9.65
N ILE A 221 11.09 5.90 -10.51
CA ILE A 221 9.88 5.08 -10.53
C ILE A 221 10.01 4.06 -9.40
N GLY A 222 9.02 4.08 -8.50
CA GLY A 222 9.01 3.20 -7.34
C GLY A 222 8.77 1.73 -7.72
N LEU A 223 9.14 0.84 -6.80
CA LEU A 223 8.99 -0.61 -6.96
C LEU A 223 7.53 -0.99 -7.28
N GLY A 224 6.55 -0.30 -6.69
CA GLY A 224 5.12 -0.58 -6.89
C GLY A 224 4.70 -0.48 -8.36
N THR A 225 5.24 0.50 -9.10
CA THR A 225 4.94 0.69 -10.54
C THR A 225 5.50 -0.45 -11.39
N TRP A 226 6.73 -0.91 -11.10
CA TRP A 226 7.30 -2.07 -11.78
C TRP A 226 6.53 -3.34 -11.49
N LEU A 227 6.10 -3.50 -10.24
CA LEU A 227 5.31 -4.65 -9.80
C LEU A 227 3.92 -4.65 -10.45
N LEU A 228 3.29 -3.49 -10.61
CA LEU A 228 2.04 -3.32 -11.37
C LEU A 228 2.17 -3.77 -12.82
N LEU A 229 3.25 -3.37 -13.50
CA LEU A 229 3.50 -3.76 -14.89
C LEU A 229 3.76 -5.27 -15.03
N LEU A 230 4.60 -5.83 -14.15
CA LEU A 230 4.91 -7.26 -14.15
C LEU A 230 3.68 -8.11 -13.82
N VAL A 231 2.95 -7.77 -12.75
CA VAL A 231 1.72 -8.47 -12.37
C VAL A 231 0.65 -8.30 -13.44
N GLY A 232 0.55 -7.10 -14.05
CA GLY A 232 -0.37 -6.85 -15.15
C GLY A 232 -0.09 -7.73 -16.37
N ALA A 233 1.17 -7.81 -16.79
CA ALA A 233 1.60 -8.69 -17.88
C ALA A 233 1.38 -10.18 -17.54
N ALA A 234 1.68 -10.59 -16.30
CA ALA A 234 1.46 -11.95 -15.83
C ALA A 234 -0.04 -12.33 -15.82
N LEU A 235 -0.92 -11.42 -15.38
CA LEU A 235 -2.37 -11.61 -15.41
C LEU A 235 -2.90 -11.75 -16.84
N ILE A 236 -2.39 -10.95 -17.78
CA ILE A 236 -2.76 -11.08 -19.19
C ILE A 236 -2.29 -12.42 -19.75
N ALA A 237 -1.03 -12.79 -19.52
CA ALA A 237 -0.47 -14.05 -19.97
C ALA A 237 -1.20 -15.27 -19.36
N ALA A 238 -1.61 -15.19 -18.09
CA ALA A 238 -2.44 -16.21 -17.43
C ALA A 238 -3.86 -16.26 -18.03
N GLY A 239 -4.50 -15.11 -18.28
CA GLY A 239 -5.83 -15.02 -18.89
C GLY A 239 -5.88 -15.56 -20.32
N LEU A 240 -4.79 -15.39 -21.09
CA LEU A 240 -4.59 -15.97 -22.42
C LEU A 240 -4.23 -17.47 -22.39
N GLY A 241 -3.93 -18.03 -21.23
CA GLY A 241 -3.54 -19.43 -21.07
C GLY A 241 -2.09 -19.74 -21.45
N ILE A 242 -1.24 -18.73 -21.58
CA ILE A 242 0.20 -18.86 -21.87
C ILE A 242 0.93 -19.36 -20.62
N LEU A 243 0.54 -18.88 -19.45
CA LEU A 243 1.05 -19.36 -18.15
C LEU A 243 0.13 -20.46 -17.62
N ARG A 244 0.65 -21.70 -17.53
CA ARG A 244 -0.05 -22.83 -16.89
C ARG A 244 0.31 -22.90 -15.41
N ASN A 245 -0.65 -23.29 -14.57
CA ASN A 245 -0.49 -23.35 -13.11
C ASN A 245 0.51 -24.45 -12.69
N PRO A 246 1.71 -24.13 -12.18
CA PRO A 246 2.65 -25.14 -11.72
C PRO A 246 2.21 -25.77 -10.38
N LEU A 247 1.39 -25.07 -9.58
CA LEU A 247 0.92 -25.56 -8.28
C LEU A 247 -0.18 -26.62 -8.41
N ALA A 248 -0.98 -26.56 -9.47
CA ALA A 248 -1.97 -27.58 -9.77
C ALA A 248 -1.34 -28.91 -10.21
N GLN A 249 -0.14 -28.87 -10.82
CA GLN A 249 0.61 -30.08 -11.18
C GLN A 249 1.20 -30.75 -9.94
N ALA A 250 1.81 -29.98 -9.04
CA ALA A 250 2.39 -30.51 -7.80
C ALA A 250 1.35 -31.16 -6.86
N ALA A 251 0.12 -30.64 -6.83
CA ALA A 251 -0.97 -31.24 -6.05
C ALA A 251 -1.50 -32.57 -6.65
N GLY A 252 -1.44 -32.72 -7.98
CA GLY A 252 -1.81 -33.97 -8.65
C GLY A 252 -0.83 -35.11 -8.38
N ASP A 253 0.47 -34.79 -8.38
CA ASP A 253 1.53 -35.77 -8.14
C ASP A 253 1.55 -36.24 -6.68
N ALA A 254 1.22 -35.37 -5.71
CA ALA A 254 1.15 -35.71 -4.29
C ALA A 254 -0.06 -36.61 -3.92
N THR A 255 -1.07 -36.73 -4.79
CA THR A 255 -2.22 -37.63 -4.59
C THR A 255 -2.06 -38.99 -5.27
N GLN A 256 -0.98 -39.21 -6.03
CA GLN A 256 -0.70 -40.47 -6.73
C GLN A 256 0.45 -41.28 -6.12
N SER A 257 1.06 -40.81 -5.01
CA SER A 257 2.03 -41.55 -4.19
C SER A 257 1.42 -42.03 -2.89
#